data_AF-A0A1C5RH50-F1
#
_entry.id   AF-A0A1C5RH50-F1
#
_cell.length_a   1.000
_cell.length_b   1.000
_cell.length_c   1.000
_cell.angle_alpha   90.00
_cell.angle_beta   90.00
_cell.angle_gamma   90.00
#
_symmetry.space_group_name_H-M   'P 1'
#
loop_
_entity.id
_entity.type
_entity.pdbx_description
1 polymer ?
#
loop_
_entity_poly.entity_id
_entity_poly.type
_entity_poly.pdbx_seq_one_letter_code
_entity_poly.pdbx_strand_id
1 'polypeptide(L)'
;MSEELLKIADGLLAVSEGVRALAGKAHSCNCSKNQEEERGQKDEESGNEKSQEKQENAVTIEQVRAVMASKSQDGKTQQVKALIQKYGADKLSGVQPEKYADLLRDAKAL
;
A
#
# COMPACT_ATOMS: atom_id res chain seq x y z
N MET A 1 -8.80 0.16 43.04
CA MET A 1 -9.02 -0.45 41.70
C MET A 1 -9.52 0.59 40.68
N SER A 2 -10.35 1.57 41.06
CA SER A 2 -10.84 2.63 40.17
C SER A 2 -9.78 3.67 39.78
N GLU A 3 -8.88 4.06 40.68
CA GLU A 3 -7.84 5.07 40.39
C GLU A 3 -6.81 4.61 39.35
N GLU A 4 -6.48 3.32 39.36
CA GLU A 4 -5.56 2.73 38.38
C GLU A 4 -6.18 2.70 36.97
N LEU A 5 -7.49 2.47 36.88
CA LEU A 5 -8.24 2.57 35.62
C LEU A 5 -8.27 4.02 35.10
N LEU A 6 -8.34 4.99 36.01
CA LEU A 6 -8.32 6.41 35.65
C LEU A 6 -6.97 6.83 35.06
N LYS A 7 -5.85 6.34 35.62
CA LYS A 7 -4.50 6.57 35.10
C LYS A 7 -4.30 5.93 33.71
N ILE A 8 -4.88 4.75 33.49
CA ILE A 8 -4.83 4.09 32.18
C ILE A 8 -5.64 4.88 31.14
N ALA A 9 -6.80 5.40 31.53
CA ALA A 9 -7.61 6.24 30.65
C ALA A 9 -6.89 7.54 30.24
N ASP A 10 -6.20 8.18 31.19
CA ASP A 10 -5.38 9.38 30.96
C ASP A 10 -4.20 9.10 30.00
N GLY A 11 -3.54 7.95 30.19
CA GLY A 11 -2.48 7.49 29.29
C GLY A 11 -2.98 7.21 27.86
N LEU A 12 -4.14 6.57 27.70
CA LEU A 12 -4.74 6.35 26.38
C LEU A 12 -5.11 7.68 25.71
N LEU A 13 -5.61 8.65 26.47
CA LEU A 13 -5.95 9.98 25.96
C LEU A 13 -4.68 10.66 25.40
N ALA A 14 -3.59 10.70 26.15
CA ALA A 14 -2.32 11.27 25.70
C ALA A 14 -1.76 10.61 24.43
N VAL A 15 -1.89 9.28 24.32
CA VAL A 15 -1.50 8.55 23.10
C VAL A 15 -2.38 8.94 21.91
N SER A 16 -3.70 9.05 22.12
CA SER A 16 -4.63 9.44 21.06
C SER A 16 -4.42 10.88 20.57
N GLU A 17 -4.06 11.80 21.47
CA GLU A 17 -3.69 13.17 21.13
C GLU A 17 -2.37 13.23 20.36
N GLY A 18 -1.39 12.41 20.74
CA GLY A 18 -0.13 12.26 20.01
C GLY A 18 -0.34 11.78 18.57
N VAL A 19 -1.17 10.75 18.37
CA VAL A 19 -1.52 10.23 17.04
C VAL A 19 -2.29 11.28 16.21
N ARG A 20 -3.23 12.01 16.84
CA ARG A 20 -3.97 13.09 16.17
C ARG A 20 -3.08 14.27 15.83
N ALA A 21 -2.12 14.63 16.67
CA ALA A 21 -1.16 15.69 16.39
C ALA A 21 -0.22 15.31 15.24
N LEU A 22 0.17 14.03 15.15
CA LEU A 22 0.94 13.49 14.02
C LEU A 22 0.11 13.56 12.72
N ALA A 23 -1.14 13.12 12.77
CA ALA A 23 -2.07 13.17 11.64
C ALA A 23 -2.45 14.60 11.24
N GLY A 24 -2.60 15.50 12.22
CA GLY A 24 -2.88 16.92 12.00
C GLY A 24 -1.69 17.68 11.40
N LYS A 25 -0.46 17.26 11.69
CA LYS A 25 0.75 17.78 11.01
C LYS A 25 0.79 17.41 9.53
N ALA A 26 0.26 16.24 9.16
CA ALA A 26 0.10 15.82 7.78
C ALA A 26 -1.08 16.52 7.07
N HIS A 27 -1.94 17.22 7.82
CA HIS A 27 -3.15 17.89 7.33
C HIS A 27 -3.03 19.42 7.33
N SER A 28 -1.83 19.97 7.07
CA SER A 28 -1.71 21.38 6.60
C SER A 28 -1.87 21.43 5.07
N CYS A 29 -2.92 20.76 4.59
CA CYS A 29 -3.44 20.92 3.24
C CYS A 29 -4.94 21.12 3.42
N ASN A 30 -5.35 22.32 3.07
CA ASN A 30 -6.71 22.85 3.17
C ASN A 30 -7.77 21.83 2.70
N CYS A 31 -8.62 21.33 3.59
CA CYS A 31 -9.96 20.83 3.23
C CYS A 31 -10.93 21.02 4.40
N SER A 32 -11.73 22.07 4.30
CA SER A 32 -12.87 22.35 5.17
C SER A 32 -13.96 21.29 5.00
N LYS A 33 -14.55 20.87 6.13
CA LYS A 33 -15.93 20.37 6.29
C LYS A 33 -16.37 19.23 5.34
N ASN A 34 -16.45 18.02 5.88
CA ASN A 34 -17.72 17.41 6.26
C ASN A 34 -17.50 16.06 6.96
N GLN A 35 -18.36 15.78 7.93
CA GLN A 35 -18.48 14.51 8.64
C GLN A 35 -19.26 13.50 7.78
N GLU A 36 -19.02 12.23 8.10
CA GLU A 36 -19.80 11.02 7.81
C GLU A 36 -19.53 10.22 6.51
N GLU A 37 -19.21 8.96 6.80
CA GLU A 37 -19.29 7.71 6.03
C GLU A 37 -18.42 7.48 4.79
N GLU A 38 -18.09 6.18 4.66
CA GLU A 38 -17.43 5.48 3.56
C GLU A 38 -15.90 5.54 3.43
N ARG A 39 -15.28 4.47 3.93
CA ARG A 39 -14.45 3.54 3.14
C ARG A 39 -13.50 4.21 2.12
N GLY A 40 -12.29 4.54 2.56
CA GLY A 40 -11.27 5.05 1.64
C GLY A 40 -9.87 5.03 2.22
N GLN A 41 -9.24 3.86 2.29
CA GLN A 41 -7.78 3.80 2.38
C GLN A 41 -7.20 4.01 0.99
N LYS A 42 -6.77 5.24 0.72
CA LYS A 42 -5.83 5.57 -0.33
C LYS A 42 -4.68 6.33 0.33
N ASP A 43 -3.64 5.61 0.72
CA ASP A 43 -2.30 6.15 0.89
C ASP A 43 -1.75 6.44 -0.51
N GLU A 44 -1.61 7.72 -0.85
CA GLU A 44 -0.51 8.20 -1.70
C GLU A 44 0.62 8.58 -0.72
N GLU A 45 1.89 8.28 -0.97
CA GLU A 45 2.65 8.96 -2.02
C GLU A 45 4.00 8.27 -2.22
N SER A 46 4.35 7.98 -3.48
CA SER A 46 5.73 8.13 -3.94
C SER A 46 5.68 8.25 -5.46
N GLY A 47 5.99 9.46 -5.94
CA GLY A 47 5.76 9.89 -7.29
C GLY A 47 6.38 9.02 -8.38
N ASN A 48 5.68 8.96 -9.49
CA ASN A 48 6.29 9.31 -10.76
C ASN A 48 5.16 9.77 -11.68
N GLU A 49 5.14 11.07 -11.94
CA GLU A 49 4.46 11.63 -13.10
C GLU A 49 4.90 10.86 -14.35
N LYS A 50 3.95 10.76 -15.30
CA LYS A 50 4.12 10.52 -16.74
C LYS A 50 3.61 9.17 -17.25
N SER A 51 2.63 9.33 -18.15
CA SER A 51 2.13 8.36 -19.13
C SER A 51 1.10 7.34 -18.64
N GLN A 52 -0.04 7.86 -18.18
CA GLN A 52 -1.33 7.29 -18.60
C GLN A 52 -1.58 7.67 -20.06
N GLU A 53 -0.81 7.09 -20.96
CA GLU A 53 -1.28 6.99 -22.33
C GLU A 53 -0.62 5.78 -22.95
N LYS A 54 -1.49 4.91 -23.48
CA LYS A 54 -1.21 3.87 -24.46
C LYS A 54 -1.13 2.44 -23.92
N GLN A 55 -1.98 1.63 -24.56
CA GLN A 55 -2.01 0.17 -24.65
C GLN A 55 -2.88 -0.61 -23.67
N GLU A 56 -4.18 -0.47 -23.91
CA GLU A 56 -5.03 -1.63 -24.19
C GLU A 56 -4.26 -2.72 -24.98
N ASN A 57 -4.31 -3.98 -24.51
CA ASN A 57 -3.93 -5.25 -25.20
C ASN A 57 -2.74 -6.09 -24.70
N ALA A 58 -2.15 -5.84 -23.53
CA ALA A 58 -1.23 -6.80 -22.92
C ALA A 58 -1.51 -6.90 -21.42
N VAL A 59 -1.17 -8.04 -20.80
CA VAL A 59 -1.30 -8.30 -19.35
C VAL A 59 -0.96 -7.01 -18.59
N THR A 60 -1.97 -6.39 -17.98
CA THR A 60 -1.80 -5.07 -17.40
C THR A 60 -0.94 -5.19 -16.15
N ILE A 61 -0.03 -4.24 -15.94
CA ILE A 61 0.80 -4.20 -14.73
C ILE A 61 -0.06 -4.20 -13.45
N GLU A 62 -1.29 -3.70 -13.53
CA GLU A 62 -2.29 -3.81 -12.46
C GLU A 62 -2.63 -5.25 -12.08
N GLN A 63 -2.91 -6.12 -13.04
CA GLN A 63 -3.21 -7.53 -12.74
C GLN A 63 -2.03 -8.22 -12.07
N VAL A 64 -0.81 -7.95 -12.55
CA VAL A 64 0.41 -8.50 -11.94
C VAL A 64 0.57 -7.98 -10.51
N ARG A 65 0.35 -6.68 -10.29
CA ARG A 65 0.43 -6.06 -8.97
C ARG A 65 -0.60 -6.63 -8.00
N ALA A 66 -1.83 -6.87 -8.47
CA ALA A 66 -2.88 -7.49 -7.66
C ALA A 66 -2.50 -8.90 -7.21
N VAL A 67 -2.05 -9.76 -8.14
CA VAL A 67 -1.62 -11.13 -7.80
C VAL A 67 -0.43 -11.13 -6.86
N MET A 68 0.59 -10.30 -7.12
CA MET A 68 1.77 -10.19 -6.26
C MET A 68 1.42 -9.66 -4.86
N ALA A 69 0.48 -8.71 -4.77
CA ALA A 69 -0.01 -8.18 -3.50
C ALA A 69 -0.74 -9.27 -2.69
N SER A 70 -1.64 -10.04 -3.33
CA SER A 70 -2.30 -11.17 -2.65
C SER A 70 -1.29 -12.18 -2.12
N LYS A 71 -0.30 -12.59 -2.93
CA LYS A 71 0.74 -13.54 -2.49
C LYS A 71 1.61 -12.97 -1.37
N SER A 72 1.86 -11.66 -1.36
CA SER A 72 2.58 -11.00 -0.27
C SER A 72 1.74 -10.98 1.01
N GLN A 73 0.42 -10.77 0.90
CA GLN A 73 -0.51 -10.87 2.03
C GLN A 73 -0.59 -12.30 2.59
N ASP A 74 -0.45 -13.31 1.74
CA ASP A 74 -0.32 -14.73 2.15
C ASP A 74 1.02 -15.05 2.87
N GLY A 75 1.87 -14.04 3.13
CA GLY A 75 3.17 -14.21 3.78
C GLY A 75 4.30 -14.65 2.85
N LYS A 76 4.05 -14.75 1.54
CA LYS A 76 5.06 -15.13 0.53
C LYS A 76 5.85 -13.93 -0.01
N THR A 77 5.88 -12.81 0.72
CA THR A 77 6.55 -11.56 0.30
C THR A 77 8.01 -11.77 -0.10
N GLN A 78 8.74 -12.64 0.59
CA GLN A 78 10.13 -12.97 0.24
C GLN A 78 10.23 -13.69 -1.11
N GLN A 79 9.31 -14.63 -1.39
CA GLN A 79 9.27 -15.38 -2.64
C GLN A 79 8.82 -14.48 -3.80
N VAL A 80 7.85 -13.60 -3.55
CA VAL A 80 7.42 -12.54 -4.48
C VAL A 80 8.60 -11.64 -4.85
N LYS A 81 9.36 -11.14 -3.86
CA LYS A 81 10.53 -10.29 -4.11
C LYS A 81 11.63 -11.03 -4.87
N ALA A 82 11.95 -12.26 -4.47
CA ALA A 82 12.93 -13.10 -5.16
C ALA A 82 12.50 -13.39 -6.61
N LEU A 83 11.20 -13.55 -6.85
CA LEU A 83 10.66 -13.74 -8.18
C LEU A 83 10.89 -12.50 -9.05
N ILE A 84 10.57 -11.30 -8.57
CA ILE A 84 10.82 -10.05 -9.32
C ILE A 84 12.32 -9.89 -9.63
N GLN A 85 13.20 -10.20 -8.66
CA GLN A 85 14.65 -10.17 -8.86
C GLN A 85 15.15 -11.20 -9.86
N LYS A 86 14.54 -12.39 -9.94
CA LYS A 86 14.83 -13.40 -10.99
C LYS A 86 14.57 -12.86 -12.40
N TYR A 87 13.58 -11.96 -12.54
CA TYR A 87 13.29 -11.27 -13.80
C TYR A 87 14.15 -10.00 -14.02
N GLY A 88 15.14 -9.75 -13.17
CA GLY A 88 16.14 -8.69 -13.33
C GLY A 88 15.73 -7.32 -12.80
N ALA A 89 14.73 -7.26 -11.92
CA ALA A 89 14.24 -6.00 -11.35
C ALA A 89 14.11 -6.06 -9.83
N ASP A 90 14.20 -4.91 -9.16
CA ASP A 90 13.92 -4.80 -7.71
C ASP A 90 12.44 -4.52 -7.40
N LYS A 91 11.69 -4.04 -8.39
CA LYS A 91 10.27 -3.67 -8.27
C LYS A 91 9.51 -4.05 -9.53
N LEU A 92 8.21 -4.32 -9.41
CA LEU A 92 7.31 -4.62 -10.53
C LEU A 92 7.37 -3.58 -11.67
N SER A 93 7.62 -2.30 -11.35
CA SER A 93 7.77 -1.22 -12.32
C SER A 93 9.06 -1.29 -13.16
N GLY A 94 10.07 -2.03 -12.70
CA GLY A 94 11.32 -2.24 -13.43
C GLY A 94 11.31 -3.50 -14.29
N VAL A 95 10.27 -4.33 -14.19
CA VAL A 95 10.14 -5.54 -15.00
C VAL A 95 9.66 -5.14 -16.39
N GLN A 96 10.26 -5.72 -17.44
CA GLN A 96 9.83 -5.45 -18.80
C GLN A 96 8.42 -6.02 -19.06
N PRO A 97 7.55 -5.33 -19.81
CA PRO A 97 6.19 -5.79 -20.06
C PRO A 97 6.13 -7.13 -20.79
N GLU A 98 7.16 -7.48 -21.56
CA GLU A 98 7.32 -8.80 -22.19
C GLU A 98 7.44 -9.94 -21.18
N LYS A 99 7.89 -9.64 -19.95
CA LYS A 99 8.04 -10.61 -18.85
C LYS A 99 6.87 -10.64 -17.89
N TYR A 100 5.88 -9.74 -18.02
CA TYR A 100 4.71 -9.73 -17.15
C TYR A 100 3.88 -11.00 -17.26
N ALA A 101 3.77 -11.59 -18.45
CA ALA A 101 3.03 -12.83 -18.65
C ALA A 101 3.66 -14.01 -17.88
N ASP A 102 4.99 -14.17 -17.98
CA ASP A 102 5.74 -15.22 -17.29
C ASP A 102 5.75 -14.98 -15.77
N LEU A 103 6.02 -13.73 -15.35
CA LEU A 103 6.02 -13.36 -13.94
C LEU A 103 4.65 -13.57 -13.29
N LEU A 104 3.55 -13.27 -14.00
CA LEU A 104 2.20 -13.54 -13.52
C LEU A 104 1.94 -15.05 -13.35
N ARG A 105 2.44 -15.89 -14.26
CA ARG A 105 2.29 -17.36 -14.15
C ARG A 105 3.05 -17.90 -12.95
N ASP A 106 4.31 -17.49 -12.79
CA ASP A 106 5.12 -17.90 -11.64
C ASP A 106 4.51 -17.38 -10.32
N ALA A 107 4.04 -16.13 -10.29
CA ALA A 107 3.40 -15.55 -9.12
C ALA A 107 2.15 -16.33 -8.70
N LYS A 108 1.35 -16.80 -9.67
CA LYS A 108 0.17 -17.64 -9.39
C LYS A 108 0.54 -19.00 -8.79
N ALA A 109 1.70 -19.54 -9.16
CA ALA A 109 2.20 -20.84 -8.69
C ALA A 109 2.85 -20.82 -7.30
N LEU A 110 3.23 -19.64 -6.76
CA LEU A 110 3.75 -19.48 -5.40
C LEU A 110 2.71 -19.79 -4.33
#